data_AF-A0A7S6VX70-F1
#
_entry.id   AF-A0A7S6VX70-F1
#
_cell.length_a   1.000
_cell.length_b   1.000
_cell.length_c   1.000
_cell.angle_alpha   90.00
_cell.angle_beta   90.00
_cell.angle_gamma   90.00
#
_symmetry.space_group_name_H-M   'P 1'
#
loop_
_entity.id
_entity.type
_entity.pdbx_description
1 polymer ?
#
loop_
_entity_poly.entity_id
_entity_poly.type
_entity_poly.pdbx_seq_one_letter_code
_entity_poly.pdbx_strand_id
1 'polypeptide(L)'
;MNELNYEGKIFKTNNYGSLIVTKYINGSKVHIKFIDTGYETVADMGQIKKGNVKDRLVATVWGVGVLGDEPACVNGKTPKEYMLWGSMLQRCYDDKYHSKHPTYKDCYVSEKFKYYPYFKDWCSEQIGFNQTGWDLDKDILVRGNKSYSEDTCVFVPQEINKLLNRQDKNQDKYPLGVYYDSRENNFQSKIHNGKKPVRLGRFSTAEEAFQAYKQAKEAQIKAVANKWKDQIDTRAYEALMAYQVESQVDPRNISPNTKVVEL
;
A
#
# COMPACT_ATOMS: atom_id res chain seq x y z
N MET A 1 24.59 -36.45 -40.08
CA MET A 1 24.09 -36.07 -38.74
C MET A 1 23.20 -34.86 -38.97
N ASN A 2 21.87 -35.02 -38.99
CA ASN A 2 20.97 -33.90 -39.26
C ASN A 2 21.05 -32.94 -38.07
N GLU A 3 21.59 -31.74 -38.29
CA GLU A 3 21.45 -30.64 -37.36
C GLU A 3 19.96 -30.35 -37.22
N LEU A 4 19.38 -30.73 -36.09
CA LEU A 4 18.03 -30.33 -35.72
C LEU A 4 18.05 -28.81 -35.55
N ASN A 5 17.75 -28.08 -36.62
CA ASN A 5 17.66 -26.63 -36.54
C ASN A 5 16.34 -26.26 -35.85
N TYR A 6 16.46 -25.79 -34.60
CA TYR A 6 15.34 -25.27 -33.82
C TYR A 6 15.27 -23.74 -33.86
N GLU A 7 16.30 -23.06 -34.37
CA GLU A 7 16.36 -21.60 -34.37
C GLU A 7 15.22 -21.00 -35.20
N GLY A 8 14.61 -19.94 -34.69
CA GLY A 8 13.43 -19.31 -35.27
C GLY A 8 12.10 -20.04 -35.02
N LYS A 9 12.11 -21.26 -34.46
CA LYS A 9 10.86 -21.97 -34.17
C LYS A 9 10.17 -21.39 -32.94
N ILE A 10 8.84 -21.31 -33.04
CA ILE A 10 7.96 -20.82 -31.97
C ILE A 10 7.34 -22.01 -31.24
N PHE A 11 7.30 -21.93 -29.90
CA PHE A 11 6.67 -22.91 -29.02
C PHE A 11 5.67 -22.21 -28.10
N LYS A 12 4.54 -22.86 -27.82
CA LYS A 12 3.57 -22.39 -26.81
C LYS A 12 3.95 -22.96 -25.44
N THR A 13 3.82 -22.15 -24.40
CA THR A 13 3.92 -22.58 -23.02
C THR A 13 2.54 -22.80 -22.40
N ASN A 14 2.50 -23.47 -21.26
CA ASN A 14 1.25 -23.79 -20.58
C ASN A 14 0.56 -22.55 -20.01
N ASN A 15 1.33 -21.58 -19.50
CA ASN A 15 0.78 -20.43 -18.76
C ASN A 15 1.39 -19.06 -19.14
N TYR A 16 2.37 -19.01 -20.03
CA TYR A 16 3.23 -17.83 -20.24
C TYR A 16 3.35 -17.42 -21.71
N GLY A 17 2.31 -17.69 -22.50
CA GLY A 17 2.29 -17.31 -23.92
C GLY A 17 3.29 -18.11 -24.76
N SER A 18 3.76 -17.48 -25.84
CA SER A 18 4.64 -18.13 -26.83
C SER A 18 6.08 -17.64 -26.70
N LEU A 19 7.03 -18.53 -27.00
CA LEU A 19 8.46 -18.25 -27.03
C LEU A 19 9.05 -18.61 -28.39
N ILE A 20 10.13 -17.93 -28.78
CA ILE A 20 10.94 -18.24 -29.96
C ILE A 20 12.31 -18.73 -29.54
N VAL A 21 12.84 -19.76 -30.21
CA VAL A 21 14.23 -20.20 -30.03
C VAL A 21 15.14 -19.23 -30.76
N THR A 22 16.01 -18.53 -30.02
CA THR A 22 16.94 -17.55 -30.57
C THR A 22 18.31 -18.16 -30.90
N LYS A 23 18.72 -19.20 -30.16
CA LYS A 23 19.97 -19.93 -30.41
C LYS A 23 19.89 -21.35 -29.83
N TYR A 24 20.30 -22.36 -30.61
CA TYR A 24 20.34 -23.74 -30.15
C TYR A 24 21.79 -24.21 -29.99
N ILE A 25 22.24 -24.48 -28.76
CA ILE A 25 23.58 -25.04 -28.50
C ILE A 25 23.50 -26.57 -28.43
N ASN A 26 22.62 -27.08 -27.56
CA ASN A 26 22.32 -28.50 -27.42
C ASN A 26 20.98 -28.68 -26.68
N GLY A 27 20.57 -29.93 -26.46
CA GLY A 27 19.28 -30.25 -25.85
C GLY A 27 19.06 -29.64 -24.47
N SER A 28 20.11 -29.40 -23.67
CA SER A 28 20.00 -28.81 -22.33
C SER A 28 20.25 -27.29 -22.29
N LYS A 29 20.77 -26.71 -23.37
CA LYS A 29 21.08 -25.28 -23.50
C LYS A 29 20.47 -24.70 -24.77
N VAL A 30 19.22 -24.29 -24.65
CA VAL A 30 18.48 -23.61 -25.72
C VAL A 30 18.16 -22.19 -25.26
N HIS A 31 18.69 -21.19 -25.96
CA HIS A 31 18.35 -19.79 -25.71
C HIS A 31 17.00 -19.49 -26.35
N ILE A 32 16.14 -18.82 -25.58
CA ILE A 32 14.80 -18.48 -26.00
C ILE A 32 14.48 -17.02 -25.66
N LYS A 33 13.44 -16.51 -26.32
CA LYS A 33 12.83 -15.23 -26.01
C LYS A 33 11.31 -15.38 -25.98
N PHE A 34 10.66 -14.94 -24.92
CA PHE A 34 9.21 -14.83 -24.88
C PHE A 34 8.74 -13.67 -25.75
N ILE A 35 7.73 -13.92 -26.57
CA ILE A 35 7.29 -12.97 -27.59
C ILE A 35 6.62 -11.75 -26.94
N ASP A 36 5.78 -11.98 -25.92
CA ASP A 36 4.92 -10.93 -25.35
C ASP A 36 5.71 -9.95 -24.46
N THR A 37 6.66 -10.46 -23.67
CA THR A 37 7.44 -9.65 -22.72
C THR A 37 8.86 -9.34 -23.19
N GLY A 38 9.36 -10.08 -24.17
CA GLY A 38 10.77 -10.06 -24.56
C GLY A 38 11.71 -10.73 -23.55
N TYR A 39 11.21 -11.43 -22.53
CA TYR A 39 12.03 -12.13 -21.53
C TYR A 39 12.92 -13.18 -22.19
N GLU A 40 14.23 -13.09 -21.95
CA GLU A 40 15.22 -14.01 -22.51
C GLU A 40 15.78 -14.93 -21.42
N THR A 41 15.89 -16.22 -21.74
CA THR A 41 16.45 -17.20 -20.81
C THR A 41 17.00 -18.42 -21.55
N VAL A 42 17.65 -19.32 -20.81
CA VAL A 42 18.14 -20.60 -21.31
C VAL A 42 17.34 -21.73 -20.67
N ALA A 43 16.85 -22.64 -21.50
CA ALA A 43 16.04 -23.77 -21.04
C ALA A 43 16.46 -25.08 -21.72
N ASP A 44 16.03 -26.18 -21.10
CA ASP A 44 16.10 -27.51 -21.69
C ASP A 44 15.02 -27.68 -22.77
N MET A 45 15.38 -28.26 -23.91
CA MET A 45 14.50 -28.49 -25.06
C MET A 45 13.32 -29.40 -24.71
N GLY A 46 13.51 -30.37 -23.81
CA GLY A 46 12.43 -31.20 -23.30
C GLY A 46 11.41 -30.39 -22.49
N GLN A 47 11.86 -29.44 -21.67
CA GLN A 47 10.98 -28.52 -20.94
C GLN A 47 10.26 -27.54 -21.87
N ILE A 48 10.94 -27.05 -22.92
CA ILE A 48 10.33 -26.23 -23.97
C ILE A 48 9.18 -27.00 -24.64
N LYS A 49 9.43 -28.23 -25.08
CA LYS A 49 8.41 -29.08 -25.73
C LYS A 49 7.24 -29.41 -24.81
N LYS A 50 7.48 -29.52 -23.50
CA LYS A 50 6.43 -29.73 -22.47
C LYS A 50 5.68 -28.46 -22.11
N GLY A 51 6.10 -27.30 -22.60
CA GLY A 51 5.48 -26.00 -22.28
C GLY A 51 5.72 -25.51 -20.85
N ASN A 52 6.73 -26.05 -20.16
CA ASN A 52 6.98 -25.79 -18.73
C ASN A 52 7.88 -24.57 -18.46
N VAL A 53 8.44 -23.96 -19.51
CA VAL A 53 9.30 -22.79 -19.36
C VAL A 53 8.47 -21.58 -18.95
N LYS A 54 8.97 -20.82 -17.98
CA LYS A 54 8.25 -19.69 -17.39
C LYS A 54 8.79 -18.38 -17.93
N ASP A 55 7.88 -17.48 -18.25
CA ASP A 55 8.20 -16.07 -18.45
C ASP A 55 8.25 -15.38 -17.08
N ARG A 56 9.42 -14.86 -16.73
CA ARG A 56 9.65 -14.23 -15.42
C ARG A 56 9.25 -12.76 -15.38
N LEU A 57 8.92 -12.17 -16.52
CA LEU A 57 8.45 -10.79 -16.64
C LEU A 57 6.93 -10.69 -16.72
N VAL A 58 6.20 -11.82 -16.84
CA VAL A 58 4.73 -11.81 -16.77
C VAL A 58 4.25 -11.45 -15.37
N ALA A 59 3.35 -10.48 -15.30
CA ALA A 59 2.62 -10.12 -14.09
C ALA A 59 1.63 -11.23 -13.73
N THR A 60 1.84 -11.87 -12.58
CA THR A 60 1.03 -13.02 -12.13
C THR A 60 0.35 -12.77 -10.80
N VAL A 61 0.81 -11.78 -10.02
CA VAL A 61 0.28 -11.49 -8.68
C VAL A 61 -0.64 -10.27 -8.75
N TRP A 62 -1.93 -10.49 -8.51
CA TRP A 62 -2.98 -9.45 -8.65
C TRP A 62 -2.98 -8.75 -10.03
N GLY A 63 -2.60 -9.48 -11.09
CA GLY A 63 -2.61 -8.98 -12.47
C GLY A 63 -1.52 -7.95 -12.82
N VAL A 64 -0.76 -7.46 -11.84
CA VAL A 64 0.27 -6.41 -12.07
C VAL A 64 1.63 -6.75 -11.47
N GLY A 65 1.69 -7.64 -10.47
CA GLY A 65 2.90 -7.99 -9.76
C GLY A 65 3.75 -9.00 -10.51
N VAL A 66 4.99 -8.61 -10.82
CA VAL A 66 5.99 -9.44 -11.49
C VAL A 66 6.92 -10.06 -10.45
N LEU A 67 6.89 -11.39 -10.37
CA LEU A 67 7.66 -12.14 -9.37
C LEU A 67 9.16 -12.19 -9.69
N GLY A 68 9.54 -12.16 -10.97
CA GLY A 68 10.91 -12.45 -11.38
C GLY A 68 11.32 -13.88 -11.08
N ASP A 69 12.60 -14.08 -10.76
CA ASP A 69 13.18 -15.39 -10.42
C ASP A 69 13.02 -15.77 -8.94
N GLU A 70 12.49 -14.87 -8.12
CA GLU A 70 12.32 -15.09 -6.69
C GLU A 70 11.26 -16.15 -6.39
N PRO A 71 11.47 -16.99 -5.37
CA PRO A 71 10.45 -17.94 -4.94
C PRO A 71 9.37 -17.24 -4.10
N ALA A 72 8.09 -17.57 -4.36
CA ALA A 72 6.98 -17.16 -3.50
C ALA A 72 6.98 -17.89 -2.13
N CYS A 73 7.71 -19.01 -2.02
CA CYS A 73 7.79 -19.83 -0.83
C CYS A 73 9.21 -20.40 -0.65
N VAL A 74 9.78 -20.25 0.54
CA VAL A 74 11.12 -20.73 0.91
C VAL A 74 10.96 -21.67 2.10
N ASN A 75 11.46 -22.91 1.98
CA ASN A 75 11.36 -23.94 3.04
C ASN A 75 9.92 -24.17 3.55
N GLY A 76 8.93 -24.14 2.64
CA GLY A 76 7.52 -24.33 2.97
C GLY A 76 6.85 -23.13 3.65
N LYS A 77 7.53 -21.98 3.75
CA LYS A 77 7.00 -20.75 4.33
C LYS A 77 7.04 -19.59 3.34
N THR A 78 6.01 -18.76 3.36
CA THR A 78 5.98 -17.51 2.59
C THR A 78 6.90 -16.47 3.24
N PRO A 79 7.87 -15.89 2.52
CA PRO A 79 8.72 -14.82 3.06
C PRO A 79 7.93 -13.59 3.50
N LYS A 80 8.44 -12.86 4.48
CA LYS A 80 7.77 -11.68 5.03
C LYS A 80 7.61 -10.57 3.98
N GLU A 81 8.64 -10.38 3.18
CA GLU A 81 8.73 -9.46 2.05
C GLU A 81 7.62 -9.76 1.05
N TYR A 82 7.45 -11.03 0.67
CA TYR A 82 6.39 -11.46 -0.24
C TYR A 82 5.00 -11.21 0.34
N MET A 83 4.79 -11.51 1.63
CA MET A 83 3.50 -11.23 2.28
C MET A 83 3.17 -9.74 2.28
N LEU A 84 4.15 -8.88 2.59
CA LEU A 84 3.98 -7.42 2.57
C LEU A 84 3.67 -6.92 1.16
N TRP A 85 4.47 -7.34 0.18
CA TRP A 85 4.31 -6.99 -1.22
C TRP A 85 2.95 -7.41 -1.78
N GLY A 86 2.59 -8.69 -1.58
CA GLY A 86 1.30 -9.23 -2.01
C GLY A 86 0.11 -8.55 -1.34
N SER A 87 0.23 -8.17 -0.06
CA SER A 87 -0.82 -7.41 0.64
C SER A 87 -0.95 -5.98 0.12
N MET A 88 0.18 -5.32 -0.18
CA MET A 88 0.19 -3.99 -0.80
C MET A 88 -0.48 -3.99 -2.17
N LEU A 89 -0.13 -4.97 -3.01
CA LEU A 89 -0.75 -5.14 -4.33
C LEU A 89 -2.23 -5.47 -4.22
N GLN A 90 -2.64 -6.33 -3.28
CA GLN A 90 -4.05 -6.62 -3.04
C GLN A 90 -4.85 -5.35 -2.74
N ARG A 91 -4.32 -4.50 -1.85
CA ARG A 91 -4.97 -3.22 -1.53
C ARG A 91 -5.17 -2.35 -2.78
N CYS A 92 -4.25 -2.40 -3.73
CA CYS A 92 -4.32 -1.55 -4.93
C CYS A 92 -5.17 -2.15 -6.06
N TYR A 93 -5.23 -3.47 -6.21
CA TYR A 93 -5.71 -4.09 -7.46
C TYR A 93 -6.75 -5.22 -7.28
N ASP A 94 -7.17 -5.56 -6.06
CA ASP A 94 -8.21 -6.57 -5.83
C ASP A 94 -9.59 -5.92 -5.68
N ASP A 95 -10.43 -6.02 -6.72
CA ASP A 95 -11.82 -5.49 -6.74
C ASP A 95 -12.67 -6.01 -5.56
N LYS A 96 -12.43 -7.26 -5.13
CA LYS A 96 -13.13 -7.85 -3.99
C LYS A 96 -12.69 -7.20 -2.68
N TYR A 97 -11.41 -6.83 -2.59
CA TYR A 97 -10.89 -6.07 -1.45
C TYR A 97 -11.48 -4.66 -1.44
N HIS A 98 -11.51 -3.96 -2.58
CA HIS A 98 -12.06 -2.61 -2.70
C HIS A 98 -13.55 -2.52 -2.34
N SER A 99 -14.32 -3.56 -2.65
CA SER A 99 -15.73 -3.65 -2.26
C SER A 99 -15.93 -3.58 -0.74
N LYS A 100 -14.96 -4.05 0.05
CA LYS A 100 -14.97 -4.00 1.52
C LYS A 100 -14.20 -2.80 2.08
N HIS A 101 -13.23 -2.30 1.33
CA HIS A 101 -12.35 -1.20 1.72
C HIS A 101 -12.26 -0.15 0.60
N PRO A 102 -13.34 0.64 0.38
CA PRO A 102 -13.42 1.56 -0.76
C PRO A 102 -12.34 2.64 -0.79
N THR A 103 -11.74 2.97 0.36
CA THR A 103 -10.66 3.96 0.48
C THR A 103 -9.42 3.61 -0.36
N TYR A 104 -9.25 2.33 -0.69
CA TYR A 104 -8.13 1.83 -1.48
C TYR A 104 -8.40 1.70 -2.99
N LYS A 105 -9.63 1.96 -3.45
CA LYS A 105 -10.05 1.74 -4.85
C LYS A 105 -9.14 2.43 -5.88
N ASP A 106 -8.68 3.63 -5.56
CA ASP A 106 -7.82 4.42 -6.47
C ASP A 106 -6.33 4.32 -6.12
N CYS A 107 -5.96 3.43 -5.19
CA CYS A 107 -4.55 3.22 -4.85
C CYS A 107 -3.82 2.45 -5.93
N TYR A 108 -2.55 2.80 -6.15
CA TYR A 108 -1.67 2.17 -7.12
C TYR A 108 -0.25 2.06 -6.56
N VAL A 109 0.58 1.26 -7.22
CA VAL A 109 2.00 1.11 -6.86
C VAL A 109 2.92 1.64 -7.96
N SER A 110 4.12 2.12 -7.61
CA SER A 110 5.14 2.52 -8.59
C SER A 110 5.58 1.33 -9.46
N GLU A 111 6.09 1.59 -10.67
CA GLU A 111 6.58 0.52 -11.56
C GLU A 111 7.64 -0.37 -10.89
N LYS A 112 8.51 0.22 -10.07
CA LYS A 112 9.51 -0.51 -9.30
C LYS A 112 8.86 -1.42 -8.25
N PHE A 113 7.82 -0.94 -7.56
CA PHE A 113 7.08 -1.74 -6.58
C PHE A 113 6.19 -2.82 -7.21
N LYS A 114 5.92 -2.78 -8.52
CA LYS A 114 5.35 -3.93 -9.23
C LYS A 114 6.34 -5.08 -9.39
N TYR A 115 7.64 -4.84 -9.26
CA TYR A 115 8.67 -5.87 -9.39
C TYR A 115 9.11 -6.38 -8.00
N TYR A 116 8.80 -7.64 -7.70
CA TYR A 116 9.04 -8.21 -6.37
C TYR A 116 10.51 -8.19 -5.93
N PRO A 117 11.51 -8.53 -6.77
CA PRO A 117 12.91 -8.49 -6.35
C PRO A 117 13.33 -7.09 -5.89
N TYR A 118 12.93 -6.03 -6.62
CA TYR A 118 13.20 -4.65 -6.19
C TYR A 118 12.50 -4.33 -4.86
N PHE A 119 11.22 -4.66 -4.71
CA PHE A 119 10.50 -4.40 -3.47
C PHE A 119 11.08 -5.18 -2.28
N LYS A 120 11.48 -6.44 -2.49
CA LYS A 120 12.09 -7.30 -1.48
C LYS A 120 13.36 -6.66 -0.92
N ASP A 121 14.28 -6.27 -1.81
CA ASP A 121 15.54 -5.64 -1.41
C ASP A 121 15.25 -4.30 -0.70
N TRP A 122 14.47 -3.42 -1.33
CA TRP A 122 14.10 -2.13 -0.75
C TRP A 122 13.45 -2.26 0.64
N CYS A 123 12.46 -3.14 0.79
CA CYS A 123 11.70 -3.23 2.04
C CYS A 123 12.54 -3.79 3.18
N SER A 124 13.47 -4.69 2.88
CA SER A 124 14.35 -5.31 3.87
C SER A 124 15.35 -4.34 4.49
N GLU A 125 15.68 -3.27 3.77
CA GLU A 125 16.59 -2.21 4.19
C GLU A 125 15.90 -1.10 5.01
N GLN A 126 14.57 -1.07 5.04
CA GLN A 126 13.84 0.01 5.72
C GLN A 126 13.90 -0.11 7.25
N ILE A 127 14.05 1.04 7.91
CA ILE A 127 13.90 1.15 9.37
C ILE A 127 12.51 0.63 9.75
N GLY A 128 12.45 -0.31 10.69
CA GLY A 128 11.19 -0.92 11.14
C GLY A 128 10.81 -2.23 10.45
N PHE A 129 11.48 -2.62 9.35
CA PHE A 129 11.14 -3.85 8.62
C PHE A 129 11.13 -5.08 9.52
N ASN A 130 12.16 -5.27 10.36
CA ASN A 130 12.26 -6.43 11.26
C ASN A 130 11.55 -6.25 12.60
N GLN A 131 10.84 -5.14 12.81
CA GLN A 131 10.18 -4.86 14.08
C GLN A 131 8.77 -5.45 14.13
N THR A 132 8.43 -6.04 15.27
CA THR A 132 7.07 -6.55 15.52
C THR A 132 6.13 -5.39 15.84
N GLY A 133 4.93 -5.40 15.25
CA GLY A 133 3.93 -4.35 15.48
C GLY A 133 4.20 -3.06 14.70
N TRP A 134 4.89 -3.17 13.56
CA TRP A 134 5.12 -2.09 12.60
C TRP A 134 4.38 -2.38 11.30
N ASP A 135 3.85 -1.33 10.69
CA ASP A 135 3.07 -1.41 9.44
C ASP A 135 3.76 -0.57 8.36
N LEU A 136 3.74 -1.06 7.11
CA LEU A 136 4.07 -0.28 5.93
C LEU A 136 2.92 0.67 5.60
N ASP A 137 3.19 1.97 5.53
CA ASP A 137 2.18 3.00 5.28
C ASP A 137 2.67 4.00 4.22
N LYS A 138 1.75 4.45 3.34
CA LYS A 138 2.04 5.41 2.25
C LYS A 138 1.62 6.84 2.57
N ASP A 139 0.74 7.03 3.54
CA ASP A 139 0.05 8.27 3.83
C ASP A 139 0.76 9.10 4.92
N ILE A 140 1.68 8.48 5.69
CA ILE A 140 2.48 9.18 6.71
C ILE A 140 3.25 10.35 6.10
N LEU A 141 3.93 10.12 4.96
CA LEU A 141 4.78 11.13 4.33
C LEU A 141 3.97 12.12 3.49
N VAL A 142 2.94 11.62 2.80
CA VAL A 142 2.09 12.44 1.92
C VAL A 142 0.63 12.10 2.19
N ARG A 143 -0.03 12.95 2.97
CA ARG A 143 -1.41 12.73 3.41
C ARG A 143 -2.36 12.63 2.22
N GLY A 144 -3.19 11.58 2.21
CA GLY A 144 -4.24 11.40 1.21
C GLY A 144 -3.73 10.98 -0.17
N ASN A 145 -2.43 10.65 -0.29
CA ASN A 145 -1.90 10.10 -1.52
C ASN A 145 -2.51 8.72 -1.84
N LYS A 146 -2.36 8.32 -3.09
CA LYS A 146 -2.81 7.03 -3.59
C LYS A 146 -1.67 6.13 -4.05
N SER A 147 -0.44 6.63 -4.00
CA SER A 147 0.74 5.92 -4.51
C SER A 147 1.48 5.19 -3.40
N TYR A 148 1.64 3.87 -3.55
CA TYR A 148 2.66 3.11 -2.83
C TYR A 148 3.95 3.10 -3.67
N SER A 149 5.00 3.71 -3.15
CA SER A 149 6.29 3.83 -3.84
C SER A 149 7.43 3.92 -2.84
N GLU A 150 8.67 3.82 -3.32
CA GLU A 150 9.88 4.00 -2.51
C GLU A 150 9.95 5.38 -1.81
N ASP A 151 9.28 6.38 -2.39
CA ASP A 151 9.30 7.76 -1.92
C ASP A 151 8.13 8.09 -0.97
N THR A 152 7.05 7.32 -1.04
CA THR A 152 5.85 7.55 -0.24
C THR A 152 5.70 6.57 0.92
N CYS A 153 6.28 5.37 0.81
CA CYS A 153 6.14 4.33 1.81
C CYS A 153 7.21 4.41 2.90
N VAL A 154 6.78 4.17 4.13
CA VAL A 154 7.64 4.05 5.30
C VAL A 154 7.03 3.05 6.29
N PHE A 155 7.86 2.34 7.05
CA PHE A 155 7.36 1.55 8.17
C PHE A 155 7.24 2.42 9.41
N VAL A 156 6.10 2.31 10.10
CA VAL A 156 5.87 2.99 11.38
C VAL A 156 5.27 2.04 12.41
N PRO A 157 5.51 2.27 13.71
CA PRO A 157 4.80 1.56 14.77
C PRO A 157 3.29 1.67 14.58
N GLN A 158 2.56 0.60 14.90
CA GLN A 158 1.09 0.56 14.87
C GLN A 158 0.44 1.67 15.71
N GLU A 159 1.12 2.14 16.75
CA GLU A 159 0.67 3.29 17.55
C GLU A 159 0.57 4.57 16.71
N ILE A 160 1.59 4.85 15.88
CA ILE A 160 1.60 5.99 14.96
C ILE A 160 0.52 5.81 13.89
N ASN A 161 0.49 4.63 13.26
CA ASN A 161 -0.45 4.34 12.18
C ASN A 161 -1.92 4.51 12.65
N LYS A 162 -2.28 3.92 13.80
CA LYS A 162 -3.62 4.03 14.39
C LYS A 162 -3.94 5.45 14.88
N LEU A 163 -2.93 6.22 15.30
CA LEU A 163 -3.13 7.60 15.74
C LEU A 163 -3.67 8.47 14.60
N LEU A 164 -3.19 8.27 13.38
CA LEU A 164 -3.56 9.07 12.21
C LEU A 164 -4.79 8.54 11.47
N ASN A 165 -4.96 7.22 11.41
CA ASN A 165 -6.04 6.58 10.64
C ASN A 165 -7.38 6.43 11.38
N ARG A 166 -7.50 6.94 12.60
CA ARG A 166 -8.74 6.83 13.37
C ARG A 166 -9.82 7.79 12.83
N GLN A 167 -10.82 7.21 12.16
CA GLN A 167 -12.07 7.89 11.81
C GLN A 167 -13.14 7.62 12.86
N ASP A 168 -13.87 8.66 13.28
CA ASP A 168 -15.00 8.53 14.20
C ASP A 168 -16.30 8.35 13.40
N LYS A 169 -17.12 7.36 13.75
CA LYS A 169 -18.27 6.87 12.97
C LYS A 169 -19.43 7.87 12.74
N ASN A 170 -19.35 9.10 13.26
CA ASN A 170 -20.43 10.11 13.23
C ASN A 170 -19.97 11.44 12.61
N GLN A 171 -19.06 11.37 11.63
CA GLN A 171 -18.29 12.52 11.11
C GLN A 171 -19.10 13.47 10.19
N ASP A 172 -20.35 13.12 9.87
CA ASP A 172 -21.09 13.77 8.79
C ASP A 172 -21.70 15.13 9.17
N LYS A 173 -21.78 15.44 10.47
CA LYS A 173 -22.49 16.64 10.97
C LYS A 173 -21.58 17.71 11.56
N TYR A 174 -20.45 17.35 12.14
CA TYR A 174 -19.56 18.28 12.83
C TYR A 174 -18.09 17.94 12.55
N PRO A 175 -17.17 18.91 12.70
CA PRO A 175 -15.74 18.67 12.56
C PRO A 175 -15.25 17.51 13.43
N LEU A 176 -14.14 16.88 13.03
CA LEU A 176 -13.57 15.76 13.76
C LEU A 176 -13.33 16.11 15.23
N GLY A 177 -13.74 15.21 16.13
CA GLY A 177 -13.63 15.40 17.59
C GLY A 177 -14.66 16.35 18.20
N VAL A 178 -15.56 16.93 17.41
CA VAL A 178 -16.64 17.83 17.85
C VAL A 178 -17.98 17.12 17.86
N TYR A 179 -18.75 17.36 18.93
CA TYR A 179 -20.08 16.81 19.13
C TYR A 179 -21.01 17.89 19.64
N TYR A 180 -22.25 17.93 19.17
CA TYR A 180 -23.25 18.81 19.73
C TYR A 180 -24.03 18.13 20.85
N ASP A 181 -24.17 18.79 21.99
CA ASP A 181 -25.00 18.37 23.11
C ASP A 181 -26.30 19.20 23.11
N SER A 182 -27.39 18.57 22.67
CA SER A 182 -28.70 19.23 22.57
C SER A 182 -29.33 19.54 23.93
N ARG A 183 -28.90 18.89 25.02
CA ARG A 183 -29.45 19.13 26.37
C ARG A 183 -28.90 20.41 26.96
N GLU A 184 -27.65 20.69 26.67
CA GLU A 184 -26.89 21.81 27.23
C GLU A 184 -26.68 22.94 26.21
N ASN A 185 -27.25 22.79 25.00
CA ASN A 185 -27.18 23.72 23.88
C ASN A 185 -25.74 24.20 23.58
N ASN A 186 -24.78 23.27 23.55
CA ASN A 186 -23.36 23.58 23.35
C ASN A 186 -22.61 22.50 22.55
N PHE A 187 -21.39 22.85 22.13
CA PHE A 187 -20.46 21.94 21.46
C PHE A 187 -19.45 21.37 22.45
N GLN A 188 -19.17 20.08 22.34
CA GLN A 188 -18.18 19.37 23.14
C GLN A 188 -17.05 18.89 22.27
N SER A 189 -15.83 19.06 22.76
CA SER A 189 -14.62 18.55 22.13
C SER A 189 -14.06 17.39 22.93
N LYS A 190 -13.72 16.28 22.26
CA LYS A 190 -13.16 15.08 22.88
C LYS A 190 -12.03 14.51 22.02
N ILE A 191 -11.00 13.99 22.68
CA ILE A 191 -9.90 13.27 22.03
C ILE A 191 -9.71 11.90 22.67
N HIS A 192 -9.25 10.92 21.91
CA HIS A 192 -8.91 9.62 22.46
C HIS A 192 -7.40 9.52 22.74
N ASN A 193 -7.03 9.31 24.02
CA ASN A 193 -5.63 9.25 24.44
C ASN A 193 -5.00 7.84 24.35
N GLY A 194 -5.57 6.97 23.50
CA GLY A 194 -5.19 5.56 23.38
C GLY A 194 -5.85 4.61 24.39
N LYS A 195 -6.40 5.12 25.51
CA LYS A 195 -7.12 4.30 26.51
C LYS A 195 -8.59 4.67 26.60
N LYS A 196 -8.88 5.97 26.76
CA LYS A 196 -10.24 6.47 26.96
C LYS A 196 -10.44 7.81 26.27
N PRO A 197 -11.69 8.15 25.91
CA PRO A 197 -12.01 9.52 25.51
C PRO A 197 -11.77 10.48 26.67
N VAL A 198 -11.08 11.58 26.39
CA VAL A 198 -10.82 12.70 27.29
C VAL A 198 -11.57 13.90 26.73
N ARG A 199 -12.39 14.55 27.57
CA ARG A 199 -13.09 15.78 27.19
C ARG A 199 -12.13 16.97 27.30
N LEU A 200 -12.05 17.74 26.23
CA LEU A 200 -11.21 18.93 26.13
C LEU A 200 -11.96 20.18 26.59
N GLY A 201 -13.27 20.23 26.40
CA GLY A 201 -14.07 21.36 26.84
C GLY A 201 -15.53 21.31 26.41
N ARG A 202 -16.26 22.37 26.76
CA ARG A 202 -17.58 22.75 26.22
C ARG A 202 -17.43 24.15 25.64
N PHE A 203 -18.05 24.39 24.50
CA PHE A 203 -17.85 25.58 23.69
C PHE A 203 -19.18 26.05 23.12
N SER A 204 -19.23 27.34 22.81
CA SER A 204 -20.44 27.95 22.25
C SER A 204 -20.61 27.64 20.76
N THR A 205 -19.49 27.43 20.06
CA THR A 205 -19.45 27.19 18.60
C THR A 205 -18.72 25.89 18.26
N ALA A 206 -18.99 25.35 17.06
CA ALA A 206 -18.30 24.17 16.55
C ALA A 206 -16.82 24.46 16.27
N GLU A 207 -16.53 25.69 15.85
CA GLU A 207 -15.21 26.20 15.51
C GLU A 207 -14.30 26.23 16.75
N GLU A 208 -14.78 26.80 17.86
CA GLU A 208 -14.06 26.79 19.14
C GLU A 208 -13.75 25.37 19.61
N ALA A 209 -14.76 24.47 19.54
CA ALA A 209 -14.58 23.07 19.89
C ALA A 209 -13.56 22.36 18.99
N PHE A 210 -13.56 22.69 17.70
CA PHE A 210 -12.60 22.14 16.74
C PHE A 210 -11.19 22.68 16.97
N GLN A 211 -11.02 23.97 17.29
CA GLN A 211 -9.69 24.52 17.62
C GLN A 211 -9.08 23.84 18.85
N ALA A 212 -9.89 23.59 19.89
CA ALA A 212 -9.45 22.81 21.05
C ALA A 212 -9.03 21.38 20.67
N TYR A 213 -9.80 20.72 19.80
CA TYR A 213 -9.46 19.40 19.28
C TYR A 213 -8.15 19.41 18.48
N LYS A 214 -8.02 20.35 17.54
CA LYS A 214 -6.85 20.55 16.67
C LYS A 214 -5.58 20.67 17.51
N GLN A 215 -5.56 21.60 18.47
CA GLN A 215 -4.41 21.82 19.35
C GLN A 215 -4.05 20.56 20.13
N ALA A 216 -5.04 19.89 20.73
CA ALA A 216 -4.80 18.67 21.51
C ALA A 216 -4.30 17.50 20.63
N LYS A 217 -4.83 17.36 19.42
CA LYS A 217 -4.49 16.29 18.50
C LYS A 217 -3.10 16.47 17.90
N GLU A 218 -2.75 17.68 17.49
CA GLU A 218 -1.39 17.99 17.01
C GLU A 218 -0.36 17.84 18.13
N ALA A 219 -0.67 18.28 19.35
CA ALA A 219 0.21 18.06 20.51
C ALA A 219 0.41 16.57 20.82
N GLN A 220 -0.66 15.77 20.73
CA GLN A 220 -0.58 14.32 20.89
C GLN A 220 0.31 13.68 19.81
N ILE A 221 0.15 14.07 18.55
CA ILE A 221 0.97 13.57 17.43
C ILE A 221 2.44 13.91 17.65
N LYS A 222 2.76 15.16 18.01
CA LYS A 222 4.13 15.58 18.32
C LYS A 222 4.73 14.83 19.51
N ALA A 223 3.94 14.57 20.54
CA ALA A 223 4.39 13.77 21.69
C ALA A 223 4.73 12.32 21.29
N VAL A 224 3.89 11.69 20.45
CA VAL A 224 4.15 10.34 19.93
C VAL A 224 5.34 10.35 18.97
N ALA A 225 5.49 11.37 18.12
CA ALA A 225 6.66 11.52 17.25
C ALA A 225 7.95 11.59 18.06
N ASN A 226 7.99 12.42 19.12
CA ASN A 226 9.15 12.53 19.99
C ASN A 226 9.47 11.25 20.76
N LYS A 227 8.46 10.47 21.17
CA LYS A 227 8.65 9.15 21.79
C LYS A 227 9.40 8.19 20.86
N TRP A 228 9.15 8.28 19.56
CA TRP A 228 9.70 7.36 18.55
C TRP A 228 10.86 7.94 17.74
N LYS A 229 11.30 9.17 18.03
CA LYS A 229 12.22 9.98 17.21
C LYS A 229 13.46 9.23 16.72
N ASP A 230 14.12 8.49 17.61
CA ASP A 230 15.38 7.80 17.30
C ASP A 230 15.18 6.38 16.75
N GLN A 231 13.92 5.95 16.57
CA GLN A 231 13.56 4.60 16.14
C GLN A 231 12.88 4.57 14.76
N ILE A 232 12.28 5.69 14.32
CA ILE A 232 11.57 5.77 13.03
C ILE A 232 12.42 6.48 11.97
N ASP A 233 12.04 6.30 10.70
CA ASP A 233 12.60 7.06 9.58
C ASP A 233 12.45 8.58 9.84
N THR A 234 13.53 9.34 9.59
CA THR A 234 13.57 10.79 9.79
C THR A 234 12.46 11.50 9.02
N ARG A 235 12.12 11.04 7.79
CA ARG A 235 11.02 11.61 7.00
C ARG A 235 9.68 11.43 7.71
N ALA A 236 9.45 10.29 8.37
CA ALA A 236 8.24 10.06 9.15
C ALA A 236 8.21 10.96 10.39
N TYR A 237 9.33 11.12 11.10
CA TYR A 237 9.40 12.04 12.23
C TYR A 237 9.08 13.49 11.80
N GLU A 238 9.70 13.98 10.74
CA GLU A 238 9.48 15.32 10.21
C GLU A 238 8.02 15.53 9.78
N ALA A 239 7.44 14.56 9.06
CA ALA A 239 6.04 14.62 8.65
C ALA A 239 5.08 14.68 9.86
N LEU A 240 5.35 13.91 10.92
CA LEU A 240 4.55 13.95 12.15
C LEU A 240 4.70 15.28 12.89
N MET A 241 5.91 15.85 12.92
CA MET A 241 6.16 17.15 13.57
C MET A 241 5.50 18.30 12.81
N ALA A 242 5.41 18.20 11.48
CA ALA A 242 4.74 19.16 10.61
C ALA A 242 3.22 18.92 10.48
N TYR A 243 2.69 17.84 11.05
CA TYR A 243 1.29 17.44 10.85
C TYR A 243 0.31 18.53 11.33
N GLN A 244 -0.65 18.87 10.46
CA GLN A 244 -1.73 19.79 10.76
C GLN A 244 -3.10 19.12 10.66
N VAL A 245 -3.95 19.37 11.67
CA VAL A 245 -5.34 18.93 11.65
C VAL A 245 -6.17 19.98 10.91
N GLU A 246 -6.85 19.53 9.87
CA GLU A 246 -7.70 20.34 9.00
C GLU A 246 -9.16 19.93 9.18
N SER A 247 -10.07 20.89 9.18
CA SER A 247 -11.51 20.62 9.20
C SER A 247 -11.95 20.22 7.80
N GLN A 248 -12.55 19.05 7.65
CA GLN A 248 -13.18 18.62 6.39
C GLN A 248 -14.58 19.23 6.18
N VAL A 249 -15.01 20.14 7.06
CA VAL A 249 -16.32 20.78 7.00
C VAL A 249 -16.16 22.14 6.33
N ASP A 250 -16.79 22.32 5.15
CA ASP A 250 -16.91 23.62 4.48
C ASP A 250 -17.65 24.59 5.44
N PRO A 251 -17.11 25.77 5.74
CA PRO A 251 -17.76 26.79 6.58
C PRO A 251 -19.12 27.28 6.04
N ARG A 252 -19.53 26.86 4.82
CA ARG A 252 -20.80 27.24 4.16
C ARG A 252 -21.95 26.26 4.35
N ASN A 253 -21.83 25.28 5.25
CA ASN A 253 -23.00 24.56 5.76
C ASN A 253 -23.83 23.82 4.69
N ILE A 254 -23.21 22.92 3.92
CA ILE A 254 -23.92 21.88 3.16
C ILE A 254 -23.20 20.55 3.31
N SER A 255 -23.89 19.58 3.91
CA SER A 255 -23.51 18.16 3.93
C SER A 255 -23.41 17.61 2.49
N PRO A 256 -22.39 16.81 2.11
CA PRO A 256 -22.32 16.22 0.78
C PRO A 256 -23.43 15.19 0.47
N ASN A 257 -24.36 14.92 1.38
CA ASN A 257 -25.48 14.02 1.13
C ASN A 257 -26.75 14.79 0.73
N THR A 258 -26.70 15.46 -0.41
CA THR A 258 -27.91 15.71 -1.19
C THR A 258 -27.94 14.67 -2.30
N LYS A 259 -28.82 13.67 -2.15
CA LYS A 259 -29.16 12.75 -3.24
C LYS A 259 -29.65 13.59 -4.42
N VAL A 260 -28.98 13.48 -5.55
CA VAL A 260 -29.59 13.83 -6.84
C VAL A 260 -30.66 12.76 -7.06
N VAL A 261 -31.91 13.13 -6.86
CA VAL A 261 -33.05 12.37 -7.39
C VAL A 261 -33.34 13.03 -8.73
N GLU A 262 -33.03 12.33 -9.82
CA GLU A 262 -33.44 12.73 -11.16
C GLU A 262 -34.97 12.61 -11.29
N LEU A 263 -35.59 13.61 -11.90
CA LEU A 263 -36.88 13.51 -12.58
C LEU A 263 -36.63 13.14 -14.05
#